data_AF-W2SAJ9-F1
#
_entry.id   AF-W2SAJ9-F1
#
_cell.length_a   1.000
_cell.length_b   1.000
_cell.length_c   1.000
_cell.angle_alpha   90.00
_cell.angle_beta   90.00
_cell.angle_gamma   90.00
#
_symmetry.space_group_name_H-M   'P 1'
#
loop_
_entity.id
_entity.type
_entity.pdbx_description
1 polymer ?
#
loop_
_entity_poly.entity_id
_entity_poly.type
_entity_poly.pdbx_seq_one_letter_code
_entity_poly.pdbx_strand_id
1 'polypeptide(L)'
;MYPVLFCTFLLSFYTSFAIARPLDLDGNGIPDWCNFNKDGTAHCLRPDGTWTVFPPSASTASLKPVSTVTGIAPTATLGAPTTTASSYATPAASKTTPVAGNLPTGALPPSGQQWKADNGSKWHIEYVGDIRYTGDLATKNLMGDKCRSSKLGGKVIWNCGDMMCTPDYTVCGFAMGPAFYGTDDVMTINTDGVTHVNNNDFLQAWAGDAQPQKPQTSWGMDTSNVAAINDTHGVAYARQIWRGAPDGSFNDQGNVVAAITLGDTQPVATRMGPLLTGPDVVEMGLLAIMRDGDYIYIYSMGGPSKITVSRVHASDDVFDSTKYESLEYGSATEWSAGIPGKTDDKYGMTTANPGGQFGCSVYGSAFYNNYLKKYTIICNVYMSFTNMYTSDTPYGPWSVEYPLLSGWNGYGSHAHPEYSPGGSHKEIYFSQGPNQKFNMFKVTFGY
;
A
#
# COMPACT_ATOMS: atom_id res chain seq x y z
N MET A 1 18.38 -1.00 61.85
CA MET A 1 16.99 -1.48 61.67
C MET A 1 16.42 -0.74 60.48
N TYR A 2 15.99 -1.47 59.45
CA TYR A 2 15.63 -0.97 58.11
C TYR A 2 14.52 0.09 58.12
N PRO A 3 14.56 1.10 57.23
CA PRO A 3 13.36 1.75 56.76
C PRO A 3 12.97 1.22 55.38
N VAL A 4 11.68 0.90 55.29
CA VAL A 4 10.89 0.50 54.13
C VAL A 4 10.84 1.66 53.12
N LEU A 5 11.21 1.42 51.87
CA LEU A 5 11.05 2.36 50.77
C LEU A 5 9.70 2.09 50.09
N PHE A 6 8.76 3.03 50.22
CA PHE A 6 7.46 3.01 49.56
C PHE A 6 7.63 3.25 48.05
N CYS A 7 7.24 2.26 47.25
CA CYS A 7 7.18 2.33 45.79
C CYS A 7 5.93 3.14 45.38
N THR A 8 6.13 4.28 44.72
CA THR A 8 5.06 5.09 44.14
C THR A 8 4.78 4.59 42.72
N PHE A 9 3.63 3.96 42.53
CA PHE A 9 3.08 3.63 41.21
C PHE A 9 2.71 4.92 40.48
N LEU A 10 3.39 5.22 39.36
CA LEU A 10 2.92 6.17 38.36
C LEU A 10 1.85 5.48 37.51
N LEU A 11 0.59 5.86 37.71
CA LEU A 11 -0.52 5.55 36.81
C LEU A 11 -0.37 6.38 35.53
N SER A 12 0.01 5.74 34.43
CA SER A 12 -0.13 6.32 33.09
C SER A 12 -1.61 6.41 32.72
N PHE A 13 -2.10 7.62 32.52
CA PHE A 13 -3.43 7.87 31.98
C PHE A 13 -3.46 7.50 30.50
N TYR A 14 -4.19 6.45 30.15
CA TYR A 14 -4.64 6.21 28.79
C TYR A 14 -5.67 7.28 28.41
N THR A 15 -5.31 8.21 27.53
CA THR A 15 -6.28 9.08 26.85
C THR A 15 -6.95 8.26 25.76
N SER A 16 -8.24 7.99 25.94
CA SER A 16 -9.11 7.43 24.91
C SER A 16 -9.10 8.35 23.68
N PHE A 17 -8.60 7.86 22.54
CA PHE A 17 -8.64 8.60 21.29
C PHE A 17 -10.11 8.80 20.87
N ALA A 18 -10.52 10.07 20.79
CA ALA A 18 -11.84 10.44 20.28
C ALA A 18 -11.90 10.27 18.77
N ILE A 19 -13.04 9.82 18.28
CA ILE A 19 -13.35 9.54 16.88
C ILE A 19 -13.27 10.85 16.07
N ALA A 20 -12.44 10.87 15.03
CA ALA A 20 -12.43 11.95 14.04
C ALA A 20 -13.76 11.97 13.28
N ARG A 21 -14.40 13.13 13.16
CA ARG A 21 -15.65 13.29 12.39
C ARG A 21 -15.45 14.37 11.31
N PRO A 22 -15.99 14.16 10.10
CA PRO A 22 -16.07 15.22 9.10
C PRO A 22 -17.09 16.27 9.56
N LEU A 23 -16.60 17.46 9.90
CA LEU A 23 -17.40 18.59 10.37
C LEU A 23 -16.84 19.88 9.78
N ASP A 24 -17.69 20.71 9.19
CA ASP A 24 -17.32 22.06 8.76
C ASP A 24 -17.47 23.01 9.97
N LEU A 25 -16.39 23.19 10.75
CA LEU A 25 -16.43 24.02 11.95
C LEU A 25 -16.11 25.50 11.68
N ASP A 26 -15.49 25.82 10.55
CA ASP A 26 -15.22 27.20 10.15
C ASP A 26 -16.25 27.79 9.17
N GLY A 27 -17.22 26.98 8.72
CA GLY A 27 -18.34 27.40 7.90
C GLY A 27 -17.97 27.65 6.44
N ASN A 28 -16.86 27.09 5.96
CA ASN A 28 -16.35 27.28 4.61
C ASN A 28 -17.03 26.35 3.57
N GLY A 29 -17.90 25.43 4.01
CA GLY A 29 -18.60 24.46 3.18
C GLY A 29 -17.78 23.19 2.87
N ILE A 30 -16.60 23.02 3.47
CA ILE A 30 -15.68 21.90 3.30
C ILE A 30 -15.56 21.16 4.64
N PRO A 31 -15.73 19.83 4.67
CA PRO A 31 -15.58 19.08 5.91
C PRO A 31 -14.14 19.13 6.44
N ASP A 32 -13.97 19.56 7.68
CA ASP A 32 -12.71 19.42 8.42
C ASP A 32 -12.69 18.10 9.19
N TRP A 33 -11.51 17.52 9.37
CA TRP A 33 -11.34 16.29 10.16
C TRP A 33 -11.02 16.63 11.61
N CYS A 34 -12.04 16.58 12.47
CA CYS A 34 -11.95 17.06 13.85
C CYS A 34 -11.86 15.94 14.89
N ASN A 35 -10.84 16.02 15.76
CA ASN A 35 -10.73 15.27 17.00
C ASN A 35 -11.27 16.09 18.18
N PHE A 36 -12.11 15.49 19.02
CA PHE A 36 -12.70 16.16 20.18
C PHE A 36 -12.00 15.77 21.48
N ASN A 37 -11.50 16.75 22.22
CA ASN A 37 -10.93 16.52 23.55
C ASN A 37 -12.03 16.45 24.61
N LYS A 38 -11.69 15.88 25.76
CA LYS A 38 -12.61 15.78 26.93
C LYS A 38 -13.03 17.15 27.48
N ASP A 39 -12.24 18.19 27.23
CA ASP A 39 -12.53 19.57 27.63
C ASP A 39 -13.47 20.31 26.65
N GLY A 40 -13.92 19.63 25.59
CA GLY A 40 -14.82 20.18 24.58
C GLY A 40 -14.13 20.97 23.47
N THR A 41 -12.79 21.09 23.49
CA THR A 41 -12.04 21.64 22.36
C THR A 41 -12.04 20.69 21.18
N ALA A 42 -12.05 21.22 19.96
CA ALA A 42 -11.92 20.44 18.73
C ALA A 42 -10.61 20.79 18.03
N HIS A 43 -9.81 19.78 17.69
CA HIS A 43 -8.60 19.91 16.89
C HIS A 43 -8.90 19.40 15.50
N CYS A 44 -8.93 20.29 14.52
CA CYS A 44 -9.33 19.95 13.16
C CYS A 44 -8.19 20.10 12.19
N LEU A 45 -8.00 19.10 11.34
CA LEU A 45 -7.14 19.17 10.17
C LEU A 45 -7.95 19.76 9.02
N ARG A 46 -7.49 20.91 8.53
CA ARG A 46 -8.09 21.60 7.38
C ARG A 46 -7.65 20.95 6.06
N PRO A 47 -8.42 21.16 4.97
CA PRO A 47 -8.05 20.70 3.64
C PRO A 47 -6.70 21.23 3.13
N ASP A 48 -6.23 22.36 3.65
CA ASP A 48 -4.92 22.94 3.33
C ASP A 48 -3.76 22.32 4.12
N GLY A 49 -4.04 21.32 4.96
CA GLY A 49 -3.07 20.60 5.79
C GLY A 49 -2.73 21.28 7.12
N THR A 50 -3.38 22.41 7.45
CA THR A 50 -3.15 23.11 8.72
C THR A 50 -4.04 22.59 9.85
N TRP A 51 -3.48 22.52 11.05
CA TRP A 51 -4.24 22.18 12.26
C TRP A 51 -4.80 23.44 12.92
N THR A 52 -6.11 23.47 13.14
CA THR A 52 -6.81 24.55 13.84
C THR A 52 -7.47 24.03 15.10
N VAL A 53 -7.36 24.79 16.20
CA VAL A 53 -8.02 24.48 17.47
C VAL A 53 -9.25 25.38 17.63
N PHE A 54 -10.42 24.75 17.73
CA PHE A 54 -11.66 25.44 18.03
C PHE A 54 -11.93 25.35 19.54
N PRO A 55 -12.20 26.49 20.21
CA PRO A 55 -12.54 26.50 21.63
C PRO A 55 -13.89 25.78 21.87
N PRO A 56 -14.18 25.35 23.11
CA PRO A 56 -15.44 24.69 23.44
C PRO A 56 -16.60 25.65 23.15
N SER A 57 -17.35 25.40 22.08
CA SER A 57 -18.52 26.24 21.78
C SER A 57 -19.70 25.79 22.66
N ALA A 58 -20.36 26.75 23.30
CA ALA A 58 -21.48 26.50 24.22
C ALA A 58 -22.79 26.07 23.53
N SER A 59 -22.78 25.61 22.28
CA SER A 59 -23.98 25.09 21.63
C SER A 59 -23.67 24.01 20.57
N THR A 60 -23.70 22.76 21.00
CA THR A 60 -23.76 21.57 20.13
C THR A 60 -25.08 21.45 19.32
N ALA A 61 -25.95 22.46 19.36
CA ALA A 61 -27.28 22.47 18.75
C ALA A 61 -27.37 23.09 17.34
N SER A 62 -26.25 23.60 16.78
CA SER A 62 -26.25 24.25 15.44
C SER A 62 -25.33 23.60 14.40
N LEU A 63 -24.77 22.42 14.68
CA LEU A 63 -24.01 21.69 13.67
C LEU A 63 -25.00 21.03 12.72
N LYS A 64 -25.07 21.51 11.47
CA LYS A 64 -25.83 20.83 10.42
C LYS A 64 -25.06 19.57 10.02
N PRO A 65 -25.59 18.36 10.25
CA PRO A 65 -25.05 17.18 9.59
C PRO A 65 -25.29 17.34 8.08
N VAL A 66 -24.26 17.11 7.27
CA VAL A 66 -24.44 16.93 5.82
C VAL A 66 -25.29 15.68 5.64
N SER A 67 -26.55 15.85 5.21
CA SER A 67 -27.47 14.73 5.01
C SER A 67 -26.92 13.77 3.95
N THR A 68 -26.72 12.52 4.35
CA THR A 68 -26.59 11.39 3.44
C THR A 68 -27.94 11.16 2.75
N VAL A 69 -27.97 11.36 1.43
CA VAL A 69 -29.15 11.06 0.60
C VAL A 69 -29.38 9.56 0.60
N THR A 70 -30.47 9.12 1.22
CA THR A 70 -30.97 7.74 1.14
C THR A 70 -32.28 7.71 0.36
N GLY A 71 -32.30 6.93 -0.73
CA GLY A 71 -33.50 6.34 -1.34
C GLY A 71 -34.43 7.24 -2.15
N ILE A 72 -34.39 7.12 -3.48
CA ILE A 72 -35.55 7.40 -4.35
C ILE A 72 -35.70 6.27 -5.38
N ALA A 73 -36.83 5.57 -5.33
CA ALA A 73 -37.32 4.65 -6.36
C ALA A 73 -37.86 5.44 -7.57
N PRO A 74 -37.91 4.85 -8.78
CA PRO A 74 -37.97 5.62 -10.02
C PRO A 74 -39.38 6.11 -10.32
N THR A 75 -39.52 7.39 -10.65
CA THR A 75 -40.61 7.86 -11.52
C THR A 75 -40.12 9.05 -12.35
N ALA A 76 -40.26 8.93 -13.66
CA ALA A 76 -39.75 9.86 -14.66
C ALA A 76 -40.48 11.21 -14.64
N THR A 77 -39.75 12.32 -14.84
CA THR A 77 -40.04 13.31 -15.89
C THR A 77 -38.86 14.27 -16.12
N LEU A 78 -38.71 14.72 -17.37
CA LEU A 78 -37.64 15.57 -17.90
C LEU A 78 -37.46 16.90 -17.16
N GLY A 79 -36.19 17.30 -17.02
CA GLY A 79 -35.77 18.67 -16.75
C GLY A 79 -34.24 18.75 -16.71
N ALA A 80 -33.62 19.22 -17.79
CA ALA A 80 -32.19 19.50 -17.81
C ALA A 80 -31.87 20.72 -16.93
N PRO A 81 -30.77 20.68 -16.15
CA PRO A 81 -30.07 21.89 -15.77
C PRO A 81 -28.63 21.90 -16.27
N THR A 82 -28.34 23.03 -16.87
CA THR A 82 -27.08 23.53 -17.39
C THR A 82 -25.96 23.53 -16.35
N THR A 83 -24.77 23.19 -16.83
CA THR A 83 -23.45 23.19 -16.17
C THR A 83 -23.09 24.48 -15.42
N THR A 84 -22.45 24.33 -14.26
CA THR A 84 -21.31 25.19 -13.90
C THR A 84 -20.26 24.32 -13.19
N ALA A 85 -19.20 23.96 -13.91
CA ALA A 85 -18.07 23.23 -13.36
C ALA A 85 -17.24 24.19 -12.50
N SER A 86 -17.15 23.91 -11.19
CA SER A 86 -16.20 24.59 -10.30
C SER A 86 -14.86 23.87 -10.41
N SER A 87 -13.92 24.48 -11.12
CA SER A 87 -12.55 24.00 -11.25
C SER A 87 -11.78 24.35 -9.99
N TYR A 88 -11.61 23.37 -9.10
CA TYR A 88 -10.59 23.44 -8.06
C TYR A 88 -9.25 23.06 -8.67
N ALA A 89 -8.28 23.97 -8.57
CA ALA A 89 -6.92 23.72 -9.02
C ALA A 89 -6.24 22.74 -8.06
N THR A 90 -6.05 21.51 -8.52
CA THR A 90 -5.29 20.46 -7.82
C THR A 90 -3.81 20.85 -7.76
N PRO A 91 -3.17 20.89 -6.57
CA PRO A 91 -1.73 21.05 -6.46
C PRO A 91 -1.03 19.90 -7.20
N ALA A 92 -0.09 20.25 -8.08
CA ALA A 92 0.69 19.27 -8.82
C ALA A 92 1.55 18.46 -7.85
N ALA A 93 1.31 17.15 -7.85
CA ALA A 93 2.03 16.20 -7.05
C ALA A 93 2.37 14.95 -7.87
N SER A 94 3.42 14.26 -7.43
CA SER A 94 4.19 13.25 -8.14
C SER A 94 3.37 12.21 -8.93
N LYS A 95 2.99 12.58 -10.15
CA LYS A 95 2.58 11.63 -11.19
C LYS A 95 3.75 10.67 -11.43
N THR A 96 3.48 9.39 -11.67
CA THR A 96 4.38 8.43 -12.34
C THR A 96 4.63 8.82 -13.80
N THR A 97 4.57 10.11 -14.13
CA THR A 97 4.95 10.62 -15.44
C THR A 97 6.38 10.22 -15.73
N PRO A 98 6.68 9.76 -16.96
CA PRO A 98 8.05 9.56 -17.40
C PRO A 98 8.87 10.80 -17.05
N VAL A 99 10.03 10.58 -16.41
CA VAL A 99 10.96 11.67 -16.13
C VAL A 99 11.32 12.30 -17.47
N ALA A 100 10.94 13.57 -17.67
CA ALA A 100 11.23 14.31 -18.88
C ALA A 100 12.74 14.59 -18.93
N GLY A 101 13.46 13.81 -19.73
CA GLY A 101 14.90 13.93 -19.96
C GLY A 101 15.35 12.93 -21.01
N ASN A 102 16.55 13.14 -21.57
CA ASN A 102 17.22 12.19 -22.46
C ASN A 102 17.71 10.97 -21.67
N LEU A 103 16.77 10.21 -21.08
CA LEU A 103 17.07 8.93 -20.45
C LEU A 103 17.34 7.89 -21.56
N PRO A 104 18.28 6.96 -21.33
CA PRO A 104 18.49 5.87 -22.27
C PRO A 104 17.20 5.03 -22.37
N THR A 105 16.98 4.43 -23.54
CA THR A 105 15.82 3.58 -23.79
C THR A 105 16.25 2.27 -24.42
N GLY A 106 15.57 1.18 -24.08
CA GLY A 106 15.75 -0.13 -24.71
C GLY A 106 14.41 -0.77 -25.03
N ALA A 107 14.43 -1.79 -25.89
CA ALA A 107 13.24 -2.54 -26.28
C ALA A 107 13.40 -4.01 -25.91
N LEU A 108 12.41 -4.55 -25.17
CA LEU A 108 12.39 -5.97 -24.85
C LEU A 108 12.18 -6.82 -26.12
N PRO A 109 12.73 -8.04 -26.15
CA PRO A 109 12.49 -8.94 -27.26
C PRO A 109 11.03 -9.42 -27.25
N PRO A 110 10.46 -9.77 -28.42
CA PRO A 110 9.06 -10.16 -28.52
C PRO A 110 8.75 -11.54 -27.93
N SER A 111 9.76 -12.35 -27.60
CA SER A 111 9.58 -13.72 -27.11
C SER A 111 10.40 -14.03 -25.86
N GLY A 112 9.82 -14.87 -24.99
CA GLY A 112 10.50 -15.38 -23.80
C GLY A 112 11.72 -16.26 -24.12
N GLN A 113 11.76 -16.89 -25.30
CA GLN A 113 12.94 -17.65 -25.74
C GLN A 113 14.14 -16.74 -26.02
N GLN A 114 13.91 -15.63 -26.76
CA GLN A 114 14.96 -14.66 -27.02
C GLN A 114 15.39 -13.97 -25.73
N TRP A 115 14.45 -13.64 -24.84
CA TRP A 115 14.76 -13.13 -23.51
C TRP A 115 15.73 -14.05 -22.75
N LYS A 116 15.46 -15.36 -22.69
CA LYS A 116 16.36 -16.33 -22.05
C LYS A 116 17.75 -16.37 -22.70
N ALA A 117 17.81 -16.32 -24.03
CA ALA A 117 19.07 -16.33 -24.78
C ALA A 117 19.90 -15.05 -24.58
N ASP A 118 19.24 -13.92 -24.32
CA ASP A 118 19.88 -12.62 -24.11
C ASP A 118 20.45 -12.44 -22.69
N ASN A 119 20.22 -13.40 -21.76
CA ASN A 119 20.78 -13.36 -20.41
C ASN A 119 22.31 -13.45 -20.43
N GLY A 120 22.98 -12.55 -19.72
CA GLY A 120 24.43 -12.37 -19.69
C GLY A 120 24.98 -11.48 -20.82
N SER A 121 24.14 -11.05 -21.79
CA SER A 121 24.57 -10.20 -22.90
C SER A 121 23.79 -8.90 -23.04
N LYS A 122 22.45 -8.95 -23.08
CA LYS A 122 21.58 -7.76 -23.14
C LYS A 122 20.77 -7.52 -21.88
N TRP A 123 20.79 -8.47 -20.96
CA TRP A 123 20.40 -8.22 -19.58
C TRP A 123 21.14 -9.20 -18.68
N HIS A 124 21.25 -8.87 -17.41
CA HIS A 124 21.73 -9.82 -16.42
C HIS A 124 21.06 -9.53 -15.08
N ILE A 125 21.07 -10.53 -14.22
CA ILE A 125 20.65 -10.44 -12.83
C ILE A 125 21.80 -10.87 -11.93
N GLU A 126 22.02 -10.13 -10.85
CA GLU A 126 23.00 -10.48 -9.83
C GLU A 126 22.44 -10.29 -8.42
N TYR A 127 22.88 -11.13 -7.49
CA TYR A 127 22.67 -10.93 -6.06
C TYR A 127 23.65 -9.86 -5.56
N VAL A 128 23.15 -8.81 -4.93
CA VAL A 128 23.96 -7.65 -4.52
C VAL A 128 24.13 -7.53 -3.00
N GLY A 129 23.56 -8.45 -2.23
CA GLY A 129 23.69 -8.53 -0.78
C GLY A 129 22.35 -8.63 -0.06
N ASP A 130 22.41 -8.59 1.26
CA ASP A 130 21.24 -8.57 2.13
C ASP A 130 20.90 -7.14 2.57
N ILE A 131 19.60 -6.84 2.70
CA ILE A 131 19.14 -5.57 3.32
C ILE A 131 19.67 -5.48 4.75
N ARG A 132 20.11 -4.27 5.10
CA ARG A 132 20.62 -3.87 6.41
C ARG A 132 19.70 -2.83 7.04
N TYR A 133 19.85 -2.67 8.34
CA TYR A 133 19.09 -1.74 9.15
C TYR A 133 20.05 -0.83 9.92
N THR A 134 19.60 0.35 10.30
CA THR A 134 20.36 1.29 11.15
C THR A 134 19.93 1.17 12.62
N GLY A 135 20.54 1.97 13.51
CA GLY A 135 20.13 2.03 14.91
C GLY A 135 20.21 0.70 15.68
N ASP A 136 19.36 0.57 16.69
CA ASP A 136 19.39 -0.58 17.61
C ASP A 136 19.04 -1.90 16.92
N LEU A 137 18.08 -1.88 15.98
CA LEU A 137 17.64 -3.10 15.28
C LEU A 137 18.73 -3.69 14.38
N ALA A 138 19.70 -2.89 13.93
CA ALA A 138 20.85 -3.36 13.14
C ALA A 138 21.62 -4.52 13.82
N THR A 139 21.70 -4.48 15.14
CA THR A 139 22.46 -5.46 15.94
C THR A 139 21.62 -6.65 16.41
N LYS A 140 20.30 -6.58 16.24
CA LYS A 140 19.35 -7.58 16.74
C LYS A 140 18.94 -8.63 15.70
N ASN A 141 19.65 -8.69 14.57
CA ASN A 141 19.37 -9.62 13.48
C ASN A 141 17.88 -9.57 13.07
N LEU A 142 17.38 -8.36 12.82
CA LEU A 142 16.02 -8.14 12.33
C LEU A 142 15.83 -8.85 10.99
N MET A 143 14.73 -9.57 10.86
CA MET A 143 14.35 -10.35 9.69
C MET A 143 12.86 -10.19 9.41
N GLY A 144 12.42 -10.62 8.23
CA GLY A 144 11.01 -10.61 7.91
C GLY A 144 10.70 -11.08 6.50
N ASP A 145 9.54 -10.65 6.01
CA ASP A 145 9.11 -10.85 4.64
C ASP A 145 8.47 -9.59 4.00
N LYS A 146 8.23 -9.67 2.68
CA LYS A 146 7.41 -8.72 1.90
C LYS A 146 7.79 -7.23 2.00
N CYS A 147 9.07 -6.88 2.19
CA CYS A 147 9.50 -5.48 2.19
C CYS A 147 9.40 -4.84 0.81
N ARG A 148 8.65 -3.75 0.69
CA ARG A 148 8.38 -2.99 -0.54
C ARG A 148 8.77 -1.54 -0.32
N SER A 149 9.31 -0.91 -1.36
CA SER A 149 9.53 0.54 -1.34
C SER A 149 8.45 1.27 -2.12
N SER A 150 8.24 2.52 -1.76
CA SER A 150 7.40 3.48 -2.45
C SER A 150 7.89 4.89 -2.14
N LYS A 151 7.39 5.91 -2.87
CA LYS A 151 7.78 7.31 -2.66
C LYS A 151 6.56 8.20 -2.36
N LEU A 152 6.68 9.02 -1.32
CA LEU A 152 5.73 10.08 -0.98
C LEU A 152 6.49 11.34 -0.57
N GLY A 153 6.16 12.49 -1.15
CA GLY A 153 6.78 13.78 -0.80
C GLY A 153 8.30 13.80 -0.86
N GLY A 154 8.89 13.08 -1.82
CA GLY A 154 10.35 12.95 -1.93
C GLY A 154 10.98 11.90 -1.01
N LYS A 155 10.29 11.41 0.01
CA LYS A 155 10.78 10.37 0.93
C LYS A 155 10.44 8.98 0.43
N VAL A 156 11.40 8.05 0.57
CA VAL A 156 11.14 6.63 0.35
C VAL A 156 10.56 6.02 1.61
N ILE A 157 9.48 5.27 1.46
CA ILE A 157 8.83 4.50 2.52
C ILE A 157 9.04 3.02 2.22
N TRP A 158 9.56 2.29 3.20
CA TRP A 158 9.62 0.83 3.20
C TRP A 158 8.50 0.27 4.05
N ASN A 159 7.53 -0.43 3.46
CA ASN A 159 6.56 -1.22 4.22
C ASN A 159 6.95 -2.70 4.12
N CYS A 160 6.89 -3.44 5.22
CA CYS A 160 7.24 -4.86 5.25
C CYS A 160 6.07 -5.69 5.76
N GLY A 161 6.12 -7.01 5.58
CA GLY A 161 5.15 -7.95 6.11
C GLY A 161 5.45 -8.31 7.56
N ASP A 162 5.55 -9.60 7.85
CA ASP A 162 5.90 -10.06 9.19
C ASP A 162 7.37 -9.72 9.47
N MET A 163 7.65 -9.06 10.58
CA MET A 163 9.01 -8.74 11.01
C MET A 163 9.24 -9.08 12.48
N MET A 164 10.40 -9.68 12.75
CA MET A 164 10.84 -10.04 14.10
C MET A 164 12.36 -10.16 14.14
N CYS A 165 12.91 -10.24 15.35
CA CYS A 165 14.32 -10.54 15.56
C CYS A 165 14.56 -12.03 15.78
N THR A 166 15.80 -12.48 15.58
CA THR A 166 16.23 -13.84 15.95
C THR A 166 16.82 -13.87 17.36
N PRO A 167 16.70 -15.01 18.08
CA PRO A 167 16.04 -16.25 17.66
C PRO A 167 14.51 -16.22 17.77
N ASP A 168 13.93 -15.25 18.48
CA ASP A 168 12.48 -15.14 18.64
C ASP A 168 12.00 -13.68 18.80
N TYR A 169 10.68 -13.51 18.76
CA TYR A 169 10.03 -12.20 18.88
C TYR A 169 10.26 -11.52 20.24
N THR A 170 10.76 -12.20 21.27
CA THR A 170 11.02 -11.57 22.57
C THR A 170 12.19 -10.60 22.53
N VAL A 171 13.08 -10.71 21.53
CA VAL A 171 14.27 -9.87 21.38
C VAL A 171 13.93 -8.44 20.95
N CYS A 172 12.99 -8.26 20.02
CA CYS A 172 12.59 -6.94 19.54
C CYS A 172 11.11 -6.80 19.18
N GLY A 173 10.25 -7.72 19.62
CA GLY A 173 8.85 -7.76 19.25
C GLY A 173 8.57 -8.49 17.93
N PHE A 174 7.29 -8.48 17.57
CA PHE A 174 6.76 -8.96 16.29
C PHE A 174 5.82 -7.88 15.75
N ALA A 175 6.06 -7.45 14.53
CA ALA A 175 5.22 -6.51 13.80
C ALA A 175 4.68 -7.18 12.55
N MET A 176 3.48 -6.80 12.16
CA MET A 176 2.87 -7.28 10.93
C MET A 176 2.43 -6.07 10.13
N GLY A 177 3.23 -5.74 9.11
CA GLY A 177 3.04 -4.49 8.40
C GLY A 177 3.82 -3.30 8.95
N PRO A 178 5.06 -3.38 9.49
CA PRO A 178 5.74 -2.16 9.92
C PRO A 178 6.19 -1.31 8.72
N ALA A 179 6.33 0.00 8.93
CA ALA A 179 6.81 0.90 7.89
C ALA A 179 7.89 1.89 8.35
N PHE A 180 8.96 2.00 7.57
CA PHE A 180 10.15 2.77 7.88
C PHE A 180 10.44 3.78 6.78
N TYR A 181 11.30 4.75 7.07
CA TYR A 181 11.90 5.54 6.00
C TYR A 181 13.08 4.79 5.36
N GLY A 182 13.27 5.01 4.07
CA GLY A 182 14.47 4.58 3.36
C GLY A 182 15.65 5.51 3.63
N THR A 183 16.85 5.01 3.35
CA THR A 183 18.05 5.84 3.18
C THR A 183 18.28 6.13 1.69
N ASP A 184 19.39 6.79 1.35
CA ASP A 184 19.85 6.94 -0.04
C ASP A 184 20.40 5.63 -0.63
N ASP A 185 20.66 4.62 0.21
CA ASP A 185 21.14 3.31 -0.19
C ASP A 185 19.98 2.30 -0.17
N VAL A 186 19.75 1.64 -1.32
CA VAL A 186 18.73 0.58 -1.47
C VAL A 186 18.94 -0.59 -0.52
N MET A 187 20.20 -0.81 -0.09
CA MET A 187 20.57 -1.88 0.81
C MET A 187 20.30 -1.54 2.29
N THR A 188 19.86 -0.33 2.61
CA THR A 188 19.77 0.14 4.01
C THR A 188 18.41 0.79 4.31
N ILE A 189 17.67 0.20 5.24
CA ILE A 189 16.42 0.74 5.79
C ILE A 189 16.72 1.49 7.10
N ASN A 190 16.16 2.70 7.25
CA ASN A 190 16.37 3.50 8.46
C ASN A 190 15.45 3.02 9.59
N THR A 191 16.04 2.49 10.65
CA THR A 191 15.34 2.06 11.86
C THR A 191 15.84 2.78 13.12
N ASP A 192 16.44 3.96 12.94
CA ASP A 192 16.94 4.78 14.05
C ASP A 192 15.79 5.16 14.99
N GLY A 193 16.06 5.06 16.30
CA GLY A 193 15.07 5.34 17.34
C GLY A 193 14.02 4.22 17.56
N VAL A 194 14.04 3.15 16.75
CA VAL A 194 13.15 1.99 16.93
C VAL A 194 13.87 0.92 17.74
N THR A 195 13.37 0.64 18.95
CA THR A 195 13.93 -0.39 19.84
C THR A 195 13.22 -1.73 19.73
N HIS A 196 11.92 -1.68 19.45
CA HIS A 196 11.03 -2.82 19.20
C HIS A 196 10.23 -2.59 17.91
N VAL A 197 10.19 -3.59 17.04
CA VAL A 197 9.60 -3.50 15.71
C VAL A 197 8.08 -3.26 15.76
N ASN A 198 7.39 -3.80 16.77
CA ASN A 198 5.96 -3.60 16.99
C ASN A 198 5.60 -2.16 17.43
N ASN A 199 6.59 -1.33 17.78
CA ASN A 199 6.35 0.09 18.00
C ASN A 199 6.13 0.85 16.68
N ASN A 200 6.32 0.16 15.55
CA ASN A 200 6.26 0.74 14.23
C ASN A 200 5.29 0.00 13.29
N ASP A 201 4.30 -0.72 13.85
CA ASP A 201 3.17 -1.26 13.07
C ASP A 201 2.51 -0.10 12.30
N PHE A 202 2.49 -0.20 10.97
CA PHE A 202 2.11 0.91 10.11
C PHE A 202 0.61 1.18 10.19
N LEU A 203 -0.21 0.16 9.94
CA LEU A 203 -1.66 0.22 10.08
C LEU A 203 -2.12 -0.50 11.34
N GLN A 204 -3.09 0.09 12.03
CA GLN A 204 -3.72 -0.49 13.21
C GLN A 204 -5.23 -0.72 12.98
N ALA A 205 -5.80 -1.61 13.78
CA ALA A 205 -7.24 -1.86 13.76
C ALA A 205 -8.02 -0.59 14.14
N TRP A 206 -9.18 -0.39 13.52
CA TRP A 206 -10.04 0.73 13.90
C TRP A 206 -10.69 0.46 15.25
N ALA A 207 -10.88 1.50 16.07
CA ALA A 207 -11.42 1.34 17.41
C ALA A 207 -12.83 0.69 17.46
N GLY A 208 -13.59 0.80 16.37
CA GLY A 208 -14.91 0.18 16.23
C GLY A 208 -14.89 -1.23 15.64
N ASP A 209 -13.73 -1.79 15.29
CA ASP A 209 -13.65 -3.15 14.78
C ASP A 209 -13.89 -4.18 15.89
N ALA A 210 -14.51 -5.31 15.52
CA ALA A 210 -14.77 -6.41 16.42
C ALA A 210 -13.46 -7.03 16.93
N GLN A 211 -13.28 -7.15 18.25
CA GLN A 211 -12.04 -7.71 18.80
C GLN A 211 -11.81 -9.17 18.39
N PRO A 212 -10.53 -9.62 18.31
CA PRO A 212 -10.21 -11.00 18.00
C PRO A 212 -10.95 -11.97 18.93
N GLN A 213 -11.56 -12.99 18.31
CA GLN A 213 -12.24 -14.05 19.04
C GLN A 213 -11.36 -15.28 19.11
N LYS A 214 -11.44 -16.01 20.25
CA LYS A 214 -10.72 -17.26 20.42
C LYS A 214 -11.05 -18.24 19.27
N PRO A 215 -10.05 -18.99 18.76
CA PRO A 215 -8.70 -19.13 19.31
C PRO A 215 -7.73 -18.01 18.93
N GLN A 216 -8.09 -17.11 18.02
CA GLN A 216 -7.27 -15.95 17.69
C GLN A 216 -7.19 -14.97 18.87
N THR A 217 -6.03 -14.33 19.01
CA THR A 217 -5.68 -13.48 20.15
C THR A 217 -5.21 -12.09 19.75
N SER A 218 -4.87 -11.87 18.49
CA SER A 218 -4.31 -10.62 18.00
C SER A 218 -4.87 -10.21 16.65
N TRP A 219 -4.72 -8.92 16.35
CA TRP A 219 -4.89 -8.36 15.03
C TRP A 219 -3.64 -8.55 14.17
N GLY A 220 -3.82 -8.46 12.86
CA GLY A 220 -2.75 -8.37 11.89
C GLY A 220 -3.17 -7.56 10.65
N MET A 221 -2.22 -6.83 10.05
CA MET A 221 -2.39 -6.07 8.81
C MET A 221 -1.36 -6.45 7.73
N ASP A 222 -1.78 -7.24 6.73
CA ASP A 222 -0.91 -7.51 5.57
C ASP A 222 -1.05 -6.29 4.65
N THR A 223 -0.01 -5.47 4.52
CA THR A 223 -0.08 -4.13 3.91
C THR A 223 0.42 -4.12 2.46
N SER A 224 -0.21 -3.26 1.64
CA SER A 224 0.31 -2.86 0.33
C SER A 224 1.49 -1.90 0.47
N ASN A 225 2.13 -1.56 -0.65
CA ASN A 225 2.97 -0.36 -0.73
C ASN A 225 2.12 0.92 -0.61
N VAL A 226 2.76 2.08 -0.53
CA VAL A 226 2.07 3.38 -0.55
C VAL A 226 1.96 3.88 -1.98
N ALA A 227 0.81 4.43 -2.33
CA ALA A 227 0.62 5.20 -3.57
C ALA A 227 0.28 6.65 -3.22
N ALA A 228 0.94 7.61 -3.85
CA ALA A 228 0.71 9.03 -3.59
C ALA A 228 -0.68 9.48 -4.12
N ILE A 229 -1.43 10.21 -3.29
CA ILE A 229 -2.60 11.00 -3.69
C ILE A 229 -2.14 12.42 -4.07
N ASN A 230 -1.18 12.95 -3.32
CA ASN A 230 -0.43 14.13 -3.66
C ASN A 230 0.96 14.08 -2.98
N ASP A 231 1.67 15.20 -2.87
CA ASP A 231 3.03 15.21 -2.35
C ASP A 231 3.07 15.05 -0.83
N THR A 232 1.97 15.30 -0.13
CA THR A 232 1.90 15.21 1.33
C THR A 232 1.05 14.04 1.81
N HIS A 233 0.17 13.51 0.96
CA HIS A 233 -0.77 12.45 1.27
C HIS A 233 -0.64 11.28 0.30
N GLY A 234 -0.65 10.07 0.85
CA GLY A 234 -0.74 8.81 0.12
C GLY A 234 -1.86 7.94 0.63
N VAL A 235 -1.96 6.75 0.06
CA VAL A 235 -2.88 5.70 0.47
C VAL A 235 -2.12 4.37 0.57
N ALA A 236 -2.51 3.56 1.54
CA ALA A 236 -2.15 2.14 1.60
C ALA A 236 -3.40 1.32 1.87
N TYR A 237 -3.42 0.11 1.33
CA TYR A 237 -4.43 -0.91 1.59
C TYR A 237 -3.85 -1.96 2.51
N ALA A 238 -4.70 -2.62 3.28
CA ALA A 238 -4.31 -3.80 4.03
C ALA A 238 -5.40 -4.85 4.09
N ARG A 239 -4.99 -6.10 4.20
CA ARG A 239 -5.87 -7.19 4.60
C ARG A 239 -5.85 -7.30 6.11
N GLN A 240 -6.97 -7.00 6.76
CA GLN A 240 -7.13 -7.20 8.19
C GLN A 240 -7.50 -8.64 8.49
N ILE A 241 -6.79 -9.22 9.45
CA ILE A 241 -7.01 -10.59 9.90
C ILE A 241 -6.88 -10.71 11.42
N TRP A 242 -7.56 -11.69 11.99
CA TRP A 242 -7.28 -12.16 13.35
C TRP A 242 -6.25 -13.28 13.28
N ARG A 243 -5.20 -13.22 14.10
CA ARG A 243 -4.13 -14.23 14.19
C ARG A 243 -3.90 -14.65 15.65
N GLY A 244 -2.85 -15.45 15.87
CA GLY A 244 -2.37 -15.83 17.20
C GLY A 244 -3.10 -17.03 17.79
N ALA A 245 -3.76 -17.84 16.95
CA ALA A 245 -4.27 -19.13 17.38
C ALA A 245 -3.11 -20.12 17.60
N PRO A 246 -3.20 -21.03 18.59
CA PRO A 246 -2.14 -21.99 18.88
C PRO A 246 -1.78 -22.94 17.72
N ASP A 247 -2.70 -23.14 16.79
CA ASP A 247 -2.53 -23.97 15.59
C ASP A 247 -2.02 -23.19 14.37
N GLY A 248 -1.78 -21.88 14.52
CA GLY A 248 -1.38 -20.98 13.44
C GLY A 248 -2.54 -20.56 12.53
N SER A 249 -3.78 -20.94 12.83
CA SER A 249 -4.95 -20.52 12.05
C SER A 249 -5.20 -19.01 12.19
N PHE A 250 -5.72 -18.42 11.11
CA PHE A 250 -6.10 -17.02 11.07
C PHE A 250 -7.53 -16.89 10.52
N ASN A 251 -8.17 -15.76 10.83
CA ASN A 251 -9.50 -15.44 10.33
C ASN A 251 -9.49 -14.11 9.58
N ASP A 252 -9.79 -14.16 8.30
CA ASP A 252 -9.94 -13.00 7.43
C ASP A 252 -11.09 -12.10 7.87
N GLN A 253 -10.85 -10.79 8.00
CA GLN A 253 -11.91 -9.83 8.35
C GLN A 253 -12.34 -8.97 7.17
N GLY A 254 -11.40 -8.56 6.30
CA GLY A 254 -11.72 -7.72 5.15
C GLY A 254 -10.60 -6.77 4.76
N ASN A 255 -10.89 -5.87 3.83
CA ASN A 255 -9.92 -4.88 3.36
C ASN A 255 -10.02 -3.58 4.16
N VAL A 256 -8.87 -3.00 4.43
CA VAL A 256 -8.68 -1.70 5.08
C VAL A 256 -8.02 -0.76 4.10
N VAL A 257 -8.34 0.52 4.21
CA VAL A 257 -7.64 1.60 3.54
C VAL A 257 -7.25 2.66 4.57
N ALA A 258 -6.05 3.22 4.44
CA ALA A 258 -5.56 4.26 5.32
C ALA A 258 -4.95 5.43 4.54
N ALA A 259 -5.16 6.64 5.04
CA ALA A 259 -4.46 7.84 4.61
C ALA A 259 -3.03 7.80 5.15
N ILE A 260 -2.05 8.05 4.29
CA ILE A 260 -0.63 8.05 4.65
C ILE A 260 -0.11 9.48 4.64
N THR A 261 0.53 9.91 5.71
CA THR A 261 1.27 11.17 5.78
C THR A 261 2.71 10.93 6.23
N LEU A 262 3.56 11.94 6.07
CA LEU A 262 4.97 11.89 6.46
C LEU A 262 5.12 12.43 7.88
N GLY A 263 5.43 11.56 8.85
CA GLY A 263 5.88 11.96 10.18
C GLY A 263 7.38 12.28 10.22
N ASP A 264 7.86 12.78 11.35
CA ASP A 264 9.26 13.20 11.50
C ASP A 264 10.21 12.00 11.41
N THR A 265 9.89 10.91 12.12
CA THR A 265 10.74 9.72 12.25
C THR A 265 10.25 8.51 11.46
N GLN A 266 8.96 8.46 11.13
CA GLN A 266 8.33 7.34 10.41
C GLN A 266 7.10 7.82 9.61
N PRO A 267 6.69 7.09 8.56
CA PRO A 267 5.41 7.33 7.91
C PRO A 267 4.25 7.06 8.88
N VAL A 268 3.16 7.83 8.75
CA VAL A 268 1.99 7.72 9.63
C VAL A 268 0.81 7.25 8.80
N ALA A 269 0.21 6.11 9.16
CA ALA A 269 -1.06 5.69 8.58
C ALA A 269 -2.21 6.03 9.51
N THR A 270 -3.21 6.72 8.97
CA THR A 270 -4.45 7.04 9.67
C THR A 270 -5.60 6.30 9.02
N ARG A 271 -6.21 5.37 9.76
CA ARG A 271 -7.39 4.66 9.30
C ARG A 271 -8.64 5.49 9.52
N MET A 272 -9.34 5.81 8.43
CA MET A 272 -10.46 6.76 8.42
C MET A 272 -11.84 6.06 8.44
N GLY A 273 -11.99 4.98 9.21
CA GLY A 273 -13.29 4.31 9.38
C GLY A 273 -13.23 2.78 9.43
N PRO A 274 -14.40 2.12 9.23
CA PRO A 274 -14.52 0.66 9.25
C PRO A 274 -13.77 0.01 8.08
N LEU A 275 -13.91 -1.30 7.94
CA LEU A 275 -13.42 -2.02 6.76
C LEU A 275 -14.04 -1.45 5.47
N LEU A 276 -13.22 -1.30 4.43
CA LEU A 276 -13.67 -0.90 3.09
C LEU A 276 -14.58 -1.98 2.49
N THR A 277 -14.23 -3.25 2.69
CA THR A 277 -15.01 -4.41 2.25
C THR A 277 -14.88 -5.58 3.23
N GLY A 278 -15.80 -6.54 3.11
CA GLY A 278 -15.77 -7.79 3.87
C GLY A 278 -14.71 -8.81 3.41
N PRO A 279 -14.66 -9.99 4.05
CA PRO A 279 -13.63 -11.01 3.81
C PRO A 279 -13.85 -11.83 2.52
N ASP A 280 -15.03 -11.73 1.92
CA ASP A 280 -15.46 -12.37 0.67
C ASP A 280 -14.97 -11.65 -0.60
N VAL A 281 -14.40 -10.46 -0.45
CA VAL A 281 -13.79 -9.65 -1.52
C VAL A 281 -12.30 -9.98 -1.68
N VAL A 282 -11.78 -9.80 -2.90
CA VAL A 282 -10.34 -9.95 -3.20
C VAL A 282 -9.46 -9.16 -2.23
N GLU A 283 -8.26 -9.64 -1.96
CA GLU A 283 -7.29 -8.95 -1.09
C GLU A 283 -6.71 -7.74 -1.83
N MET A 284 -7.20 -6.55 -1.50
CA MET A 284 -6.95 -5.33 -2.27
C MET A 284 -5.49 -4.88 -2.15
N GLY A 285 -4.80 -4.77 -3.28
CA GLY A 285 -3.48 -4.13 -3.36
C GLY A 285 -2.33 -4.94 -2.77
N LEU A 286 -2.57 -6.18 -2.34
CA LEU A 286 -1.50 -7.03 -1.82
C LEU A 286 -0.47 -7.39 -2.89
N LEU A 287 -0.88 -7.50 -4.15
CA LEU A 287 0.10 -7.66 -5.23
C LEU A 287 0.86 -6.35 -5.43
N ALA A 288 0.15 -5.25 -5.68
CA ALA A 288 0.72 -3.90 -5.76
C ALA A 288 -0.39 -2.84 -5.75
N ILE A 289 -0.01 -1.61 -5.44
CA ILE A 289 -0.78 -0.41 -5.83
C ILE A 289 0.12 0.59 -6.54
N MET A 290 -0.43 1.33 -7.50
CA MET A 290 0.31 2.32 -8.28
C MET A 290 -0.58 3.48 -8.65
N ARG A 291 -0.12 4.71 -8.42
CA ARG A 291 -0.76 5.89 -9.00
C ARG A 291 -0.37 5.98 -10.48
N ASP A 292 -1.34 6.24 -11.35
CA ASP A 292 -1.10 6.70 -12.72
C ASP A 292 -2.19 7.71 -13.13
N GLY A 293 -1.77 8.92 -13.52
CA GLY A 293 -2.67 10.04 -13.75
C GLY A 293 -3.51 10.39 -12.52
N ASP A 294 -4.83 10.36 -12.71
CA ASP A 294 -5.84 10.71 -11.70
C ASP A 294 -6.38 9.49 -10.96
N TYR A 295 -5.78 8.30 -11.15
CA TYR A 295 -6.22 7.05 -10.55
C TYR A 295 -5.13 6.39 -9.72
N ILE A 296 -5.56 5.68 -8.69
CA ILE A 296 -4.80 4.60 -8.05
C ILE A 296 -5.27 3.29 -8.68
N TYR A 297 -4.35 2.54 -9.26
CA TYR A 297 -4.56 1.18 -9.74
C TYR A 297 -4.21 0.20 -8.61
N ILE A 298 -5.11 -0.74 -8.36
CA ILE A 298 -5.04 -1.74 -7.29
C ILE A 298 -4.99 -3.12 -7.92
N TYR A 299 -3.85 -3.79 -7.78
CA TYR A 299 -3.63 -5.12 -8.33
C TYR A 299 -3.84 -6.17 -7.24
N SER A 300 -4.65 -7.18 -7.54
CA SER A 300 -5.10 -8.20 -6.57
C SER A 300 -5.19 -9.56 -7.21
N MET A 301 -4.94 -10.62 -6.44
CA MET A 301 -5.16 -11.98 -6.91
C MET A 301 -6.65 -12.28 -7.06
N GLY A 302 -7.03 -12.91 -8.16
CA GLY A 302 -8.41 -13.28 -8.45
C GLY A 302 -8.70 -13.40 -9.95
N GLY A 303 -9.93 -13.79 -10.29
CA GLY A 303 -10.41 -13.82 -11.67
C GLY A 303 -9.74 -14.87 -12.59
N PRO A 304 -10.14 -14.93 -13.87
CA PRO A 304 -9.73 -15.98 -14.80
C PRO A 304 -8.22 -16.00 -15.11
N SER A 305 -7.57 -14.83 -15.09
CA SER A 305 -6.14 -14.68 -15.34
C SER A 305 -5.27 -14.80 -14.08
N LYS A 306 -5.88 -14.99 -12.91
CA LYS A 306 -5.28 -14.95 -11.56
C LYS A 306 -4.90 -13.56 -11.04
N ILE A 307 -4.99 -12.51 -11.86
CA ILE A 307 -4.82 -11.13 -11.39
C ILE A 307 -5.96 -10.26 -11.90
N THR A 308 -6.58 -9.54 -10.96
CA THR A 308 -7.56 -8.48 -11.20
C THR A 308 -6.91 -7.12 -11.02
N VAL A 309 -7.47 -6.12 -11.70
CA VAL A 309 -7.13 -4.71 -11.47
C VAL A 309 -8.41 -3.92 -11.26
N SER A 310 -8.43 -3.19 -10.15
CA SER A 310 -9.41 -2.15 -9.87
C SER A 310 -8.73 -0.79 -9.95
N ARG A 311 -9.51 0.27 -10.16
CA ARG A 311 -9.03 1.63 -10.02
C ARG A 311 -10.05 2.50 -9.29
N VAL A 312 -9.54 3.56 -8.69
CA VAL A 312 -10.32 4.59 -8.01
C VAL A 312 -9.61 5.93 -8.19
N HIS A 313 -10.36 7.03 -8.23
CA HIS A 313 -9.73 8.35 -8.32
C HIS A 313 -8.77 8.56 -7.17
N ALA A 314 -7.60 9.11 -7.46
CA ALA A 314 -6.56 9.40 -6.49
C ALA A 314 -6.92 10.66 -5.69
N SER A 315 -7.90 10.49 -4.82
CA SER A 315 -8.56 11.47 -3.96
C SER A 315 -9.18 10.74 -2.76
N ASP A 316 -10.04 11.41 -1.98
CA ASP A 316 -10.77 10.78 -0.87
C ASP A 316 -11.75 9.68 -1.32
N ASP A 317 -12.02 9.55 -2.62
CA ASP A 317 -12.78 8.43 -3.19
C ASP A 317 -12.18 7.05 -2.81
N VAL A 318 -10.89 6.97 -2.45
CA VAL A 318 -10.26 5.74 -1.95
C VAL A 318 -10.90 5.21 -0.65
N PHE A 319 -11.67 6.02 0.08
CA PHE A 319 -12.34 5.62 1.32
C PHE A 319 -13.79 5.14 1.09
N ASP A 320 -14.29 5.18 -0.14
CA ASP A 320 -15.65 4.80 -0.48
C ASP A 320 -15.66 3.64 -1.49
N SER A 321 -16.06 2.45 -1.03
CA SER A 321 -16.08 1.23 -1.85
C SER A 321 -16.99 1.33 -3.08
N THR A 322 -17.93 2.27 -3.11
CA THR A 322 -18.81 2.49 -4.27
C THR A 322 -18.15 3.25 -5.41
N LYS A 323 -16.97 3.85 -5.18
CA LYS A 323 -16.22 4.67 -6.17
C LYS A 323 -15.25 3.85 -7.01
N TYR A 324 -15.07 2.58 -6.69
CA TYR A 324 -14.17 1.70 -7.40
C TYR A 324 -14.79 1.21 -8.69
N GLU A 325 -13.96 1.01 -9.69
CA GLU A 325 -14.30 0.27 -10.90
C GLU A 325 -13.23 -0.77 -11.20
N SER A 326 -13.63 -1.88 -11.83
CA SER A 326 -12.78 -3.04 -12.08
C SER A 326 -12.83 -3.44 -13.55
N LEU A 327 -11.67 -3.82 -14.09
CA LEU A 327 -11.54 -4.16 -15.51
C LEU A 327 -12.25 -5.49 -15.80
N GLU A 328 -13.14 -5.49 -16.79
CA GLU A 328 -13.80 -6.71 -17.26
C GLU A 328 -12.81 -7.63 -18.00
N TYR A 329 -12.83 -8.91 -17.67
CA TYR A 329 -11.93 -9.89 -18.24
C TYR A 329 -12.18 -10.07 -19.74
N GLY A 330 -11.09 -10.13 -20.52
CA GLY A 330 -11.15 -10.20 -21.98
C GLY A 330 -11.36 -8.83 -22.65
N SER A 331 -11.65 -7.79 -21.87
CA SER A 331 -11.70 -6.42 -22.37
C SER A 331 -10.35 -5.72 -22.22
N ALA A 332 -10.07 -4.80 -23.14
CA ALA A 332 -8.94 -3.88 -23.02
C ALA A 332 -9.35 -2.53 -22.44
N THR A 333 -10.65 -2.21 -22.37
CA THR A 333 -11.12 -0.85 -22.08
C THR A 333 -12.39 -0.77 -21.25
N GLU A 334 -13.09 -1.88 -21.00
CA GLU A 334 -14.35 -1.87 -20.25
C GLU A 334 -14.12 -2.03 -18.76
N TRP A 335 -14.70 -1.11 -18.00
CA TRP A 335 -14.64 -1.06 -16.54
C TRP A 335 -16.07 -1.11 -16.01
N SER A 336 -16.32 -1.93 -14.98
CA SER A 336 -17.60 -1.93 -14.26
C SER A 336 -17.42 -1.40 -12.85
N ALA A 337 -18.45 -0.73 -12.33
CA ALA A 337 -18.46 -0.30 -10.94
C ALA A 337 -18.39 -1.49 -9.97
N GLY A 338 -17.64 -1.29 -8.89
CA GLY A 338 -17.49 -2.23 -7.77
C GLY A 338 -16.11 -2.87 -7.67
N ILE A 339 -15.90 -3.53 -6.53
CA ILE A 339 -14.71 -4.31 -6.20
C ILE A 339 -15.05 -5.81 -6.35
N PRO A 340 -14.21 -6.63 -7.00
CA PRO A 340 -14.55 -8.02 -7.29
C PRO A 340 -14.63 -8.90 -6.05
N GLY A 341 -15.59 -9.82 -6.02
CA GLY A 341 -15.58 -10.94 -5.07
C GLY A 341 -14.40 -11.89 -5.33
N LYS A 342 -13.96 -12.65 -4.32
CA LYS A 342 -12.87 -13.63 -4.47
C LYS A 342 -13.11 -14.68 -5.56
N THR A 343 -14.37 -15.00 -5.83
CA THR A 343 -14.78 -16.01 -6.81
C THR A 343 -15.35 -15.40 -8.10
N ASP A 344 -15.26 -14.09 -8.27
CA ASP A 344 -15.80 -13.42 -9.44
C ASP A 344 -14.91 -13.70 -10.67
N ASP A 345 -15.51 -14.29 -11.71
CA ASP A 345 -14.85 -14.61 -12.97
C ASP A 345 -15.07 -13.53 -14.04
N LYS A 346 -15.88 -12.51 -13.75
CA LYS A 346 -16.14 -11.39 -14.65
C LYS A 346 -14.91 -10.48 -14.81
N TYR A 347 -14.11 -10.34 -13.77
CA TYR A 347 -13.02 -9.35 -13.71
C TYR A 347 -11.65 -10.00 -13.85
N GLY A 348 -10.71 -9.31 -14.52
CA GLY A 348 -9.35 -9.80 -14.68
C GLY A 348 -8.54 -9.05 -15.74
N MET A 349 -7.23 -8.98 -15.56
CA MET A 349 -6.33 -8.50 -16.61
C MET A 349 -6.10 -9.56 -17.68
N THR A 350 -5.63 -9.16 -18.86
CA THR A 350 -5.24 -10.08 -19.93
C THR A 350 -3.72 -10.18 -20.04
N THR A 351 -3.20 -11.36 -20.39
CA THR A 351 -1.77 -11.59 -20.67
C THR A 351 -1.61 -12.47 -21.90
N ALA A 352 -0.53 -12.25 -22.65
CA ALA A 352 -0.15 -13.08 -23.79
C ALA A 352 0.44 -14.46 -23.39
N ASN A 353 0.54 -14.78 -22.09
CA ASN A 353 0.94 -16.11 -21.65
C ASN A 353 0.03 -17.22 -22.24
N PRO A 354 0.59 -18.40 -22.55
CA PRO A 354 -0.22 -19.57 -22.87
C PRO A 354 -1.24 -19.86 -21.75
N GLY A 355 -2.52 -19.95 -22.10
CA GLY A 355 -3.61 -20.13 -21.13
C GLY A 355 -4.12 -18.84 -20.48
N GLY A 356 -3.59 -17.67 -20.84
CA GLY A 356 -4.11 -16.37 -20.41
C GLY A 356 -3.94 -16.06 -18.93
N GLN A 357 -3.02 -16.75 -18.24
CA GLN A 357 -2.81 -16.62 -16.80
C GLN A 357 -1.42 -16.08 -16.46
N PHE A 358 -1.36 -15.25 -15.43
CA PHE A 358 -0.10 -14.80 -14.86
C PHE A 358 0.53 -15.88 -13.99
N GLY A 359 1.84 -16.06 -14.12
CA GLY A 359 2.69 -16.80 -13.19
C GLY A 359 3.06 -15.95 -11.98
N CYS A 360 2.07 -15.40 -11.28
CA CYS A 360 2.24 -14.59 -10.06
C CYS A 360 1.49 -15.22 -8.89
N SER A 361 2.01 -14.99 -7.67
CA SER A 361 1.30 -15.17 -6.41
C SER A 361 0.89 -13.80 -5.84
N VAL A 362 0.46 -13.79 -4.57
CA VAL A 362 -0.15 -12.63 -3.90
C VAL A 362 0.75 -11.38 -3.81
N TYR A 363 2.06 -11.49 -4.06
CA TYR A 363 3.01 -10.43 -3.76
C TYR A 363 3.88 -10.06 -4.97
N GLY A 364 4.14 -8.76 -5.12
CA GLY A 364 4.89 -8.21 -6.23
C GLY A 364 5.02 -6.69 -6.19
N SER A 365 5.25 -6.09 -7.36
CA SER A 365 5.31 -4.65 -7.57
C SER A 365 4.82 -4.32 -8.96
N ALA A 366 4.14 -3.19 -9.07
CA ALA A 366 3.72 -2.60 -10.35
C ALA A 366 4.26 -1.16 -10.42
N PHE A 367 4.94 -0.83 -11.52
CA PHE A 367 5.55 0.50 -11.71
C PHE A 367 5.74 0.80 -13.20
N TYR A 368 5.94 2.07 -13.54
CA TYR A 368 6.36 2.45 -14.88
C TYR A 368 7.89 2.38 -15.02
N ASN A 369 8.40 1.62 -15.99
CA ASN A 369 9.81 1.53 -16.30
C ASN A 369 10.22 2.61 -17.32
N ASN A 370 11.04 3.57 -16.90
CA ASN A 370 11.49 4.69 -17.72
C ASN A 370 12.43 4.29 -18.87
N TYR A 371 13.18 3.18 -18.75
CA TYR A 371 14.10 2.68 -19.77
C TYR A 371 13.34 1.94 -20.87
N LEU A 372 12.41 1.06 -20.46
CA LEU A 372 11.61 0.26 -21.38
C LEU A 372 10.41 1.03 -21.95
N LYS A 373 10.03 2.14 -21.31
CA LYS A 373 8.81 2.91 -21.61
C LYS A 373 7.54 2.06 -21.54
N LYS A 374 7.47 1.17 -20.55
CA LYS A 374 6.36 0.25 -20.31
C LYS A 374 5.99 0.24 -18.84
N TYR A 375 4.72 -0.04 -18.55
CA TYR A 375 4.32 -0.50 -17.23
C TYR A 375 4.88 -1.90 -17.00
N THR A 376 5.38 -2.17 -15.81
CA THR A 376 6.06 -3.40 -15.43
C THR A 376 5.42 -3.98 -14.19
N ILE A 377 5.11 -5.28 -14.21
CA ILE A 377 4.85 -6.07 -13.01
C ILE A 377 6.05 -6.97 -12.76
N ILE A 378 6.59 -6.93 -11.55
CA ILE A 378 7.51 -7.95 -11.03
C ILE A 378 6.76 -8.69 -9.93
N CYS A 379 6.72 -10.01 -10.00
CA CYS A 379 6.04 -10.85 -9.03
C CYS A 379 6.77 -12.19 -8.93
N ASN A 380 6.42 -13.00 -7.93
CA ASN A 380 6.94 -14.36 -7.85
C ASN A 380 5.84 -15.40 -7.71
N VAL A 381 6.14 -16.63 -8.12
CA VAL A 381 5.47 -17.84 -7.64
C VAL A 381 6.13 -18.24 -6.32
N TYR A 382 5.32 -18.55 -5.29
CA TYR A 382 5.83 -18.86 -3.95
C TYR A 382 6.99 -19.87 -3.97
N MET A 383 8.14 -19.47 -3.43
CA MET A 383 9.37 -20.27 -3.35
C MET A 383 9.89 -20.82 -4.69
N SER A 384 9.59 -20.16 -5.80
CA SER A 384 9.86 -20.72 -7.14
C SER A 384 10.55 -19.72 -8.08
N PHE A 385 9.80 -19.00 -8.90
CA PHE A 385 10.33 -18.11 -9.93
C PHE A 385 9.92 -16.66 -9.67
N THR A 386 10.82 -15.72 -9.95
CA THR A 386 10.46 -14.30 -10.11
C THR A 386 10.31 -14.00 -11.60
N ASN A 387 9.17 -13.41 -11.96
CA ASN A 387 8.78 -13.10 -13.33
C ASN A 387 8.56 -11.61 -13.50
N MET A 388 8.82 -11.12 -14.72
CA MET A 388 8.49 -9.77 -15.15
C MET A 388 7.46 -9.81 -16.28
N TYR A 389 6.50 -8.89 -16.25
CA TYR A 389 5.52 -8.65 -17.31
C TYR A 389 5.57 -7.18 -17.69
N THR A 390 5.23 -6.86 -18.95
CA THR A 390 5.19 -5.47 -19.41
C THR A 390 3.90 -5.14 -20.16
N SER A 391 3.48 -3.89 -20.13
CA SER A 391 2.32 -3.39 -20.88
C SER A 391 2.49 -1.91 -21.27
N ASP A 392 1.73 -1.48 -22.28
CA ASP A 392 1.62 -0.07 -22.68
C ASP A 392 0.67 0.74 -21.80
N THR A 393 -0.19 0.07 -21.03
CA THR A 393 -1.12 0.71 -20.09
C THR A 393 -0.94 0.10 -18.70
N PRO A 394 -1.41 0.75 -17.63
CA PRO A 394 -1.30 0.18 -16.29
C PRO A 394 -2.22 -1.05 -16.08
N TYR A 395 -3.11 -1.38 -17.01
CA TYR A 395 -4.11 -2.44 -16.85
C TYR A 395 -4.00 -3.56 -17.90
N GLY A 396 -3.17 -3.40 -18.92
CA GLY A 396 -2.96 -4.41 -19.96
C GLY A 396 -3.39 -3.97 -21.37
N PRO A 397 -3.32 -4.87 -22.36
CA PRO A 397 -2.90 -6.26 -22.23
C PRO A 397 -1.43 -6.40 -21.84
N TRP A 398 -1.12 -7.42 -21.05
CA TRP A 398 0.23 -7.70 -20.59
C TRP A 398 0.97 -8.66 -21.52
N SER A 399 2.28 -8.50 -21.59
CA SER A 399 3.18 -9.37 -22.35
C SER A 399 3.12 -10.82 -21.88
N VAL A 400 3.84 -11.69 -22.60
CA VAL A 400 4.29 -12.98 -22.04
C VAL A 400 5.18 -12.73 -20.83
N GLU A 401 5.38 -13.77 -20.03
CA GLU A 401 6.33 -13.75 -18.92
C GLU A 401 7.78 -13.63 -19.41
N TYR A 402 8.54 -12.77 -18.73
CA TYR A 402 9.99 -12.67 -18.82
C TYR A 402 10.61 -13.17 -17.51
N PRO A 403 11.05 -14.44 -17.44
CA PRO A 403 11.61 -15.01 -16.21
C PRO A 403 12.90 -14.29 -15.80
N LEU A 404 12.96 -13.80 -14.56
CA LEU A 404 14.11 -13.07 -14.02
C LEU A 404 15.01 -13.96 -13.17
N LEU A 405 14.42 -14.67 -12.21
CA LEU A 405 15.15 -15.45 -11.21
C LEU A 405 14.50 -16.82 -11.02
N SER A 406 15.32 -17.86 -10.93
CA SER A 406 14.92 -19.25 -10.67
C SER A 406 15.89 -19.90 -9.69
N GLY A 407 15.40 -20.84 -8.87
CA GLY A 407 16.27 -21.63 -7.98
C GLY A 407 16.71 -20.90 -6.72
N TRP A 408 16.11 -19.75 -6.41
CA TRP A 408 16.25 -19.07 -5.13
C TRP A 408 15.00 -19.30 -4.28
N ASN A 409 15.19 -19.87 -3.10
CA ASN A 409 14.07 -20.14 -2.18
C ASN A 409 13.62 -18.83 -1.54
N GLY A 410 12.55 -18.24 -2.05
CA GLY A 410 11.86 -17.14 -1.40
C GLY A 410 10.57 -16.70 -2.07
N TYR A 411 9.94 -15.71 -1.49
CA TYR A 411 8.69 -15.11 -1.93
C TYR A 411 8.64 -13.61 -1.61
N GLY A 412 7.62 -12.93 -2.11
CA GLY A 412 7.49 -11.50 -1.94
C GLY A 412 8.55 -10.75 -2.74
N SER A 413 8.70 -11.06 -4.04
CA SER A 413 9.65 -10.36 -4.89
C SER A 413 9.16 -8.93 -5.16
N HIS A 414 9.72 -7.95 -4.47
CA HIS A 414 9.30 -6.56 -4.52
C HIS A 414 10.36 -5.70 -5.18
N ALA A 415 9.99 -4.97 -6.23
CA ALA A 415 10.88 -4.06 -6.94
C ALA A 415 11.01 -2.72 -6.23
N HIS A 416 12.16 -2.07 -6.39
CA HIS A 416 12.52 -0.82 -5.75
C HIS A 416 12.94 0.25 -6.76
N PRO A 417 12.02 0.68 -7.65
CA PRO A 417 12.34 1.60 -8.75
C PRO A 417 12.83 2.97 -8.26
N GLU A 418 12.47 3.38 -7.03
CA GLU A 418 12.90 4.64 -6.42
C GLU A 418 14.43 4.76 -6.29
N TYR A 419 15.12 3.61 -6.26
CA TYR A 419 16.57 3.51 -6.11
C TYR A 419 17.31 3.30 -7.43
N SER A 420 16.61 3.31 -8.55
CA SER A 420 17.25 3.19 -9.85
C SER A 420 18.15 4.40 -10.12
N PRO A 421 19.45 4.21 -10.44
CA PRO A 421 20.36 5.31 -10.70
C PRO A 421 19.83 6.27 -11.78
N GLY A 422 19.79 7.56 -11.43
CA GLY A 422 19.28 8.62 -12.28
C GLY A 422 17.80 8.51 -12.65
N GLY A 423 17.03 7.65 -11.98
CA GLY A 423 15.62 7.37 -12.32
C GLY A 423 15.43 6.70 -13.69
N SER A 424 16.52 6.18 -14.28
CA SER A 424 16.48 5.65 -15.65
C SER A 424 15.68 4.35 -15.76
N HIS A 425 15.63 3.55 -14.69
CA HIS A 425 15.04 2.21 -14.66
C HIS A 425 15.76 1.20 -15.58
N LYS A 426 16.99 1.55 -16.01
CA LYS A 426 17.92 0.63 -16.69
C LYS A 426 18.45 -0.42 -15.71
N GLU A 427 18.64 -0.02 -14.46
CA GLU A 427 18.96 -0.90 -13.35
C GLU A 427 17.78 -0.89 -12.39
N ILE A 428 17.22 -2.06 -12.09
CA ILE A 428 16.11 -2.24 -11.16
C ILE A 428 16.56 -3.20 -10.06
N TYR A 429 16.40 -2.75 -8.82
CA TYR A 429 16.59 -3.59 -7.65
C TYR A 429 15.27 -4.27 -7.29
N PHE A 430 15.34 -5.50 -6.80
CA PHE A 430 14.21 -6.13 -6.15
C PHE A 430 14.68 -7.02 -5.01
N SER A 431 13.92 -7.03 -3.92
CA SER A 431 14.18 -7.89 -2.76
C SER A 431 13.29 -9.12 -2.75
N GLN A 432 13.74 -10.17 -2.05
CA GLN A 432 12.98 -11.41 -1.83
C GLN A 432 13.30 -11.95 -0.42
N GLY A 433 12.33 -12.60 0.25
CA GLY A 433 12.51 -13.25 1.55
C GLY A 433 11.88 -14.64 1.62
N PRO A 434 12.32 -15.54 2.51
CA PRO A 434 11.44 -15.76 3.65
C PRO A 434 12.22 -15.79 4.95
N ASN A 435 11.66 -15.16 5.98
CA ASN A 435 11.90 -15.42 7.41
C ASN A 435 13.38 -15.45 7.82
N GLN A 436 14.23 -14.75 7.08
CA GLN A 436 15.64 -14.53 7.30
C GLN A 436 15.96 -13.13 6.76
N LYS A 437 17.23 -12.86 6.48
CA LYS A 437 17.63 -11.61 5.83
C LYS A 437 16.99 -11.51 4.44
N PHE A 438 16.57 -10.30 4.07
CA PHE A 438 16.06 -10.03 2.73
C PHE A 438 17.20 -10.01 1.74
N ASN A 439 17.13 -10.87 0.73
CA ASN A 439 18.12 -10.90 -0.34
C ASN A 439 17.75 -9.85 -1.37
N MET A 440 18.73 -9.02 -1.77
CA MET A 440 18.57 -8.03 -2.82
C MET A 440 19.20 -8.54 -4.12
N PHE A 441 18.46 -8.37 -5.21
CA PHE A 441 18.92 -8.62 -6.56
C PHE A 441 18.88 -7.34 -7.37
N LYS A 442 19.77 -7.23 -8.35
CA LYS A 442 19.77 -6.15 -9.33
C LYS A 442 19.65 -6.75 -10.72
N VAL A 443 18.68 -6.26 -11.48
CA VAL A 443 18.51 -6.53 -12.91
C VAL A 443 19.02 -5.33 -13.69
N THR A 444 19.94 -5.57 -14.61
CA THR A 444 20.48 -4.55 -15.50
C THR A 444 20.05 -4.84 -16.92
N PHE A 445 19.41 -3.87 -17.58
CA PHE A 445 19.04 -3.96 -18.99
C PHE A 445 20.13 -3.29 -19.86
N GLY A 446 20.47 -3.92 -20.97
CA GLY A 446 21.43 -3.47 -21.99
C GLY A 446 20.89 -3.61 -23.42
N TYR A 447 19.56 -3.62 -23.55
CA TYR A 447 18.83 -3.68 -24.83
C TYR A 447 18.89 -2.39 -25.62
#